data_AF-A0A9E1HGS3-F1
#
_entry.id   AF-A0A9E1HGS3-F1
#
_cell.length_a   1.000
_cell.length_b   1.000
_cell.length_c   1.000
_cell.angle_alpha   90.00
_cell.angle_beta   90.00
_cell.angle_gamma   90.00
#
_symmetry.space_group_name_H-M   'P 1'
#
loop_
_entity.id
_entity.type
_entity.pdbx_description
1 polymer ?
#
loop_
_entity_poly.entity_id
_entity_poly.type
_entity_poly.pdbx_seq_one_letter_code
_entity_poly.pdbx_strand_id
1 'polypeptide(L)'
;MEWLWIFYWALLLFIFIFGIVMCFQKHILTGLLQTGLSLAIPAFSLIFAMGRDWVGTGENEIAFLFRHVMLLTPEAIFIVIGYLVLSILTIYHILIVIKLKKKEGKS
;
A
#
# COMPACT_ATOMS: atom_id res chain seq x y z
N MET A 1 11.89 3.30 -16.60
CA MET A 1 11.87 3.84 -15.22
C MET A 1 10.52 4.50 -14.92
N GLU A 2 10.05 5.45 -15.73
CA GLU A 2 8.76 6.15 -15.51
C GLU A 2 7.52 5.25 -15.48
N TRP A 3 7.47 4.22 -16.33
CA TRP A 3 6.32 3.28 -16.36
C TRP A 3 6.12 2.50 -15.06
N LEU A 4 7.21 2.09 -14.39
CA LEU A 4 7.14 1.41 -13.09
C LEU A 4 6.60 2.35 -12.00
N TRP A 5 6.99 3.62 -12.07
CA TRP A 5 6.52 4.65 -11.16
C TRP A 5 5.02 4.93 -11.33
N ILE A 6 4.57 5.10 -12.58
CA ILE A 6 3.15 5.28 -12.90
C ILE A 6 2.35 4.06 -12.43
N PHE A 7 2.85 2.85 -12.70
CA PHE A 7 2.20 1.60 -12.27
C PHE A 7 2.08 1.52 -10.75
N TYR A 8 3.12 1.90 -10.01
CA TYR A 8 3.12 1.94 -8.55
C TYR A 8 2.03 2.89 -8.01
N TRP A 9 1.94 4.12 -8.52
CA TRP A 9 0.90 5.08 -8.10
C TRP A 9 -0.50 4.63 -8.50
N ALA A 10 -0.66 4.03 -9.69
CA ALA A 10 -1.94 3.47 -10.12
C ALA A 10 -2.40 2.32 -9.22
N LEU A 11 -1.47 1.44 -8.80
CA LEU A 11 -1.76 0.35 -7.87
C LEU A 11 -2.17 0.88 -6.49
N LEU A 12 -1.48 1.91 -5.97
CA LEU A 12 -1.85 2.55 -4.71
C LEU A 12 -3.24 3.19 -4.76
N LEU A 13 -3.54 3.90 -5.86
CA LEU A 13 -4.87 4.47 -6.07
C LEU A 13 -5.95 3.38 -6.12
N PHE A 14 -5.66 2.26 -6.79
CA PHE A 14 -6.56 1.12 -6.79
C PHE A 14 -6.78 0.55 -5.39
N ILE A 15 -5.72 0.34 -4.60
CA ILE A 15 -5.81 -0.17 -3.21
C ILE A 15 -6.62 0.80 -2.34
N PHE A 16 -6.45 2.11 -2.51
CA PHE A 16 -7.21 3.13 -1.82
C PHE A 16 -8.71 3.05 -2.15
N ILE A 17 -9.06 3.06 -3.43
CA ILE A 17 -10.46 2.94 -3.89
C ILE A 17 -11.06 1.62 -3.42
N PHE A 18 -10.29 0.53 -3.49
CA PHE A 18 -10.73 -0.79 -3.04
C PHE A 18 -11.02 -0.80 -1.54
N GLY A 19 -10.21 -0.13 -0.72
CA GLY A 19 -10.47 0.04 0.71
C GLY A 19 -11.80 0.75 0.99
N ILE A 20 -12.08 1.83 0.25
CA ILE A 20 -13.35 2.57 0.34
C ILE A 20 -14.54 1.67 -0.01
N VAL A 21 -14.44 0.90 -1.09
CA VAL A 21 -15.52 -0.04 -1.49
C VAL A 21 -15.80 -1.06 -0.39
N MET A 22 -14.76 -1.58 0.27
CA MET A 22 -14.94 -2.55 1.36
C MET A 22 -15.62 -1.94 2.60
N CYS A 23 -15.45 -0.64 2.85
CA CYS A 23 -16.25 0.05 3.88
C CYS A 23 -17.75 -0.05 3.59
N PHE A 24 -18.15 0.15 2.33
CA PHE A 24 -19.56 0.02 1.91
C PHE A 24 -20.08 -1.41 1.95
N GLN A 25 -19.20 -2.43 1.82
CA GLN A 25 -19.57 -3.85 1.91
C GLN A 25 -19.66 -4.40 3.35
N LYS A 26 -19.94 -3.55 4.35
CA LYS A 26 -20.03 -3.90 5.78
C LYS A 26 -18.71 -4.38 6.41
N HIS A 27 -17.57 -4.17 5.74
CA HIS A 27 -16.23 -4.43 6.28
C HIS A 27 -15.56 -3.11 6.70
N ILE A 28 -16.26 -2.31 7.50
CA ILE A 28 -15.89 -0.92 7.83
C ILE A 28 -14.52 -0.81 8.48
N LEU A 29 -14.21 -1.63 9.50
CA LEU A 29 -12.94 -1.53 10.22
C LEU A 29 -11.73 -1.84 9.34
N THR A 30 -11.79 -2.96 8.61
CA THR A 30 -10.68 -3.39 7.74
C THR A 30 -10.58 -2.52 6.48
N GLY A 31 -11.71 -2.04 5.95
CA GLY A 31 -11.78 -1.08 4.86
C GLY A 31 -11.18 0.29 5.23
N LEU A 32 -11.52 0.82 6.42
CA LEU A 32 -10.94 2.06 6.94
C LEU A 32 -9.43 1.89 7.17
N LEU A 33 -9.01 0.76 7.74
CA LEU A 33 -7.60 0.47 7.95
C LEU A 33 -6.83 0.44 6.63
N GLN A 34 -7.34 -0.26 5.61
CA GLN A 34 -6.72 -0.28 4.28
C GLN A 34 -6.67 1.11 3.66
N THR A 35 -7.78 1.86 3.72
CA THR A 35 -7.88 3.21 3.16
C THR A 35 -6.88 4.16 3.83
N GLY A 36 -6.85 4.18 5.16
CA GLY A 36 -5.94 5.02 5.94
C GLY A 36 -4.47 4.65 5.71
N LEU A 37 -4.12 3.36 5.73
CA LEU A 37 -2.76 2.91 5.46
C LEU A 37 -2.33 3.23 4.03
N SER A 38 -3.22 3.10 3.04
CA SER A 38 -2.89 3.36 1.63
C SER A 38 -2.59 4.84 1.34
N LEU A 39 -2.98 5.76 2.24
CA LEU A 39 -2.57 7.16 2.20
C LEU A 39 -1.35 7.42 3.08
N ALA A 40 -1.37 6.90 4.31
CA ALA A 40 -0.35 7.19 5.31
C ALA A 40 1.03 6.60 4.94
N ILE A 41 1.08 5.36 4.46
CA ILE A 41 2.34 4.69 4.16
C ILE A 41 3.08 5.36 2.97
N PRO A 42 2.42 5.65 1.82
CA PRO A 42 3.10 6.38 0.75
C PRO A 42 3.49 7.81 1.12
N ALA A 43 2.66 8.51 1.90
CA ALA A 43 3.03 9.84 2.39
C ALA A 43 4.27 9.78 3.29
N PHE A 44 4.33 8.81 4.19
CA PHE A 44 5.47 8.63 5.08
C PHE A 44 6.73 8.19 4.32
N SER A 45 6.59 7.32 3.31
CA SER A 45 7.66 6.94 2.37
C SER A 45 8.24 8.15 1.65
N LEU A 46 7.38 9.01 1.12
CA LEU A 46 7.80 10.22 0.41
C LEU A 46 8.53 11.20 1.34
N ILE A 47 7.98 11.45 2.54
CA ILE A 47 8.62 12.32 3.55
C ILE A 47 9.98 11.75 3.97
N PHE A 48 10.07 10.44 4.19
CA PHE A 48 11.32 9.74 4.52
C PHE A 48 12.37 9.93 3.41
N ALA A 49 11.96 9.79 2.15
CA ALA A 49 12.84 9.95 1.00
C ALA A 49 13.30 11.41 0.81
N MET A 50 12.38 12.37 0.91
CA MET A 50 12.68 13.80 0.83
C MET A 50 13.61 14.26 1.96
N GLY A 51 13.41 13.76 3.18
CA GLY A 51 14.24 14.10 4.35
C GLY A 51 15.66 13.53 4.34
N ARG A 52 16.01 12.70 3.35
CA ARG A 52 17.35 12.10 3.19
C ARG A 52 17.94 12.34 1.80
N ASP A 53 17.58 13.46 1.19
CA ASP A 53 18.12 13.92 -0.10
C ASP A 53 18.03 12.89 -1.23
N TRP A 54 16.96 12.08 -1.26
CA TRP A 54 16.73 11.11 -2.33
C TRP A 54 16.67 11.79 -3.71
N VAL A 55 16.14 13.01 -3.78
CA VAL A 55 16.01 13.79 -5.01
C VAL A 55 17.40 14.12 -5.58
N GLY A 56 17.71 13.54 -6.75
CA GLY A 56 19.00 13.73 -7.43
C GLY A 56 19.98 12.56 -7.28
N THR A 57 19.66 11.53 -6.49
CA THR A 57 20.48 10.31 -6.37
C THR A 57 20.49 9.43 -7.61
N GLY A 58 19.52 9.61 -8.53
CA GLY A 58 19.32 8.75 -9.69
C GLY A 58 18.78 7.36 -9.37
N GLU A 59 18.54 7.05 -8.08
CA GLU A 59 17.94 5.80 -7.61
C GLU A 59 16.40 5.93 -7.59
N ASN A 60 15.70 4.82 -7.81
CA ASN A 60 14.24 4.79 -7.60
C ASN A 60 13.91 4.75 -6.09
N GLU A 61 12.71 5.21 -5.71
CA GLU A 61 12.29 5.31 -4.30
C GLU A 61 12.39 3.95 -3.58
N ILE A 62 12.04 2.86 -4.27
CA ILE A 62 12.03 1.50 -3.72
C ILE A 62 13.44 1.02 -3.38
N ALA A 63 14.40 1.24 -4.28
CA ALA A 63 15.81 0.87 -4.09
C ALA A 63 16.44 1.72 -2.98
N PHE A 64 16.12 3.01 -2.94
CA PHE A 64 16.52 3.90 -1.87
C PHE A 64 16.02 3.41 -0.51
N LEU A 65 14.74 3.04 -0.42
CA LEU A 65 14.14 2.49 0.80
C LEU A 65 14.78 1.16 1.21
N PHE A 66 15.00 0.26 0.25
CA PHE A 66 15.61 -1.04 0.50
C PHE A 66 17.03 -0.90 1.08
N ARG A 67 17.84 0.02 0.53
CA ARG A 67 19.16 0.32 1.08
C ARG A 67 19.08 0.76 2.54
N HIS A 68 18.11 1.61 2.89
CA HIS A 68 17.95 2.06 4.27
C HIS A 68 17.43 0.97 5.21
N VAL A 69 16.63 0.03 4.71
CA VAL A 69 16.26 -1.17 5.46
C VAL A 69 17.47 -2.04 5.76
N MET A 70 18.37 -2.24 4.78
CA MET A 70 19.61 -3.00 4.98
C MET A 70 20.56 -2.31 5.98
N LEU A 71 20.45 -0.99 6.11
CA LEU A 71 21.13 -0.20 7.13
C LEU A 71 20.39 -0.18 8.48
N LEU A 72 19.36 -1.01 8.66
CA LEU A 72 18.56 -1.13 9.88
C LEU A 72 17.92 0.19 10.33
N THR A 73 17.62 1.09 9.39
CA THR A 73 16.94 2.35 9.70
C THR A 73 15.51 2.05 10.15
N PRO A 74 15.12 2.35 11.40
CA PRO A 74 13.82 1.96 11.94
C PRO A 74 12.64 2.43 11.09
N GLU A 75 12.69 3.68 10.61
CA GLU A 75 11.61 4.28 9.83
C GLU A 75 11.43 3.57 8.48
N ALA A 76 12.53 3.18 7.82
CA ALA A 76 12.49 2.41 6.57
C ALA A 76 11.87 1.02 6.81
N ILE A 77 12.22 0.37 7.92
CA ILE A 77 11.64 -0.93 8.32
C ILE A 77 10.13 -0.78 8.55
N PHE A 78 9.70 0.26 9.27
CA PHE A 78 8.27 0.53 9.51
C PHE A 78 7.50 0.77 8.20
N ILE A 79 8.08 1.51 7.25
CA ILE A 79 7.48 1.73 5.93
C ILE A 79 7.28 0.39 5.20
N VAL A 80 8.30 -0.47 5.16
CA VAL A 80 8.22 -1.78 4.50
C VAL A 80 7.20 -2.70 5.18
N ILE A 81 7.17 -2.73 6.52
CA ILE A 81 6.14 -3.46 7.26
C ILE A 81 4.74 -2.91 6.93
N GLY A 82 4.59 -1.59 6.79
CA GLY A 82 3.35 -0.95 6.36
C GLY A 82 2.85 -1.45 5.00
N TYR A 83 3.74 -1.51 4.00
CA TYR A 83 3.40 -2.07 2.68
C TYR A 83 3.06 -3.56 2.73
N LEU A 84 3.72 -4.35 3.59
CA LEU A 84 3.38 -5.75 3.81
C LEU A 84 1.97 -5.90 4.40
N VAL A 85 1.62 -5.10 5.40
CA VAL A 85 0.28 -5.09 6.00
C VAL A 85 -0.78 -4.69 4.97
N LEU A 86 -0.53 -3.67 4.15
CA LEU A 86 -1.40 -3.27 3.04
C LEU A 86 -1.63 -4.40 2.03
N SER A 87 -0.57 -5.16 1.72
CA SER A 87 -0.65 -6.30 0.80
C SER A 87 -1.53 -7.42 1.38
N ILE A 88 -1.34 -7.75 2.67
CA ILE A 88 -2.15 -8.76 3.38
C ILE A 88 -3.62 -8.34 3.45
N LEU A 89 -3.92 -7.08 3.79
CA LEU A 89 -5.28 -6.56 3.84
C LEU A 89 -5.95 -6.60 2.46
N THR A 90 -5.21 -6.28 1.40
CA THR A 90 -5.69 -6.35 0.03
C THR A 90 -6.08 -7.79 -0.34
N ILE A 91 -5.21 -8.76 -0.06
CA ILE A 91 -5.50 -10.19 -0.29
C ILE A 91 -6.73 -10.64 0.50
N TYR A 92 -6.82 -10.26 1.78
CA TYR A 92 -7.96 -10.57 2.63
C TYR A 92 -9.28 -10.06 2.04
N HIS A 93 -9.32 -8.81 1.58
CA HIS A 93 -10.50 -8.25 0.95
C HIS A 93 -10.85 -8.89 -0.40
N ILE A 94 -9.86 -9.23 -1.23
CA ILE A 94 -10.09 -10.00 -2.46
C ILE A 94 -10.79 -11.34 -2.15
N LEU A 95 -10.32 -12.06 -1.14
CA LEU A 95 -10.92 -13.33 -0.71
C LEU A 95 -12.36 -13.17 -0.23
N ILE A 96 -12.66 -12.07 0.49
CA ILE A 96 -14.04 -11.74 0.89
C ILE A 96 -14.92 -11.54 -0.35
N VAL A 97 -14.49 -10.71 -1.30
CA VAL A 97 -15.26 -10.42 -2.52
C VAL A 97 -15.56 -11.69 -3.31
N ILE A 98 -14.57 -12.58 -3.47
CA ILE A 98 -14.75 -13.89 -4.11
C ILE A 98 -15.79 -14.73 -3.36
N LYS A 99 -15.73 -14.76 -2.02
CA LYS A 99 -16.65 -15.51 -1.18
C LYS A 99 -18.09 -14.98 -1.25
N LEU A 100 -18.27 -13.66 -1.31
CA LEU A 100 -19.57 -13.01 -1.46
C LEU A 100 -20.19 -13.34 -2.83
N LYS A 101 -19.42 -13.19 -3.92
CA LYS A 101 -19.89 -13.51 -5.28
C LYS A 101 -20.32 -14.97 -5.43
N LYS A 102 -19.61 -15.90 -4.76
CA LYS A 102 -19.96 -17.33 -4.75
C LYS A 102 -21.27 -17.63 -4.01
N LYS A 103 -21.67 -16.81 -3.03
CA LYS A 103 -22.96 -16.95 -2.33
C LYS A 103 -24.12 -16.47 -3.20
N GLU A 104 -23.94 -15.37 -3.93
CA GLU A 104 -24.99 -14.80 -4.78
C GLU A 104 -25.32 -15.68 -5.99
N GLY A 105 -24.32 -16.34 -6.60
CA GLY A 105 -24.55 -17.26 -7.73
C GLY A 105 -25.11 -18.65 -7.35
N LYS A 106 -25.47 -18.87 -6.09
CA LYS A 106 -26.08 -20.11 -5.58
C LYS A 106 -27.51 -19.93 -5.04
N SER A 107 -28.05 -18.71 -5.12
CA SER A 107 -29.44 -18.40 -4.82
C SER A 107 -30.27 -18.36 -6.09
#